data_AF-A0A2G5I639-F1
#
_entry.id   AF-A0A2G5I639-F1
#
_cell.length_a   1.000
_cell.length_b   1.000
_cell.length_c   1.000
_cell.angle_alpha   90.00
_cell.angle_beta   90.00
_cell.angle_gamma   90.00
#
_symmetry.space_group_name_H-M   'P 1'
#
loop_
_entity.id
_entity.type
_entity.pdbx_description
1 polymer ?
#
loop_
_entity_poly.entity_id
_entity_poly.type
_entity_poly.pdbx_seq_one_letter_code
_entity_poly.pdbx_strand_id
1 'polypeptide(L)'
;MSVLPVDTLNHSDSRASGAGEPGTRLHAHDAGLLLLRLALGLPMASHGAQKLFGWFSGGGVDGTGQFFTSVGYPSGKAMAVVAGLSELLGGLGLALGLLTPLAGAAVVGIMVNAVAVKWGGGFFAPTGVEYELTLAAGAAALALSGPGRLALDAHLPGVRTHRAGYGVAAVALGVLVATIVLLFRA
;
A
#
# COMPACT_ATOMS: atom_id res chain seq x y z
N MET A 1 37.03 -69.87 9.24
CA MET A 1 38.24 -69.38 8.54
C MET A 1 38.04 -69.65 7.04
N SER A 2 37.62 -68.63 6.29
CA SER A 2 37.80 -68.52 4.83
C SER A 2 37.80 -67.01 4.52
N VAL A 3 38.83 -66.58 3.80
CA VAL A 3 39.36 -65.22 3.72
C VAL A 3 39.27 -64.74 2.26
N LEU A 4 38.48 -63.68 2.05
CA LEU A 4 38.56 -62.55 1.08
C LEU A 4 38.44 -62.83 -0.46
N PRO A 5 38.07 -61.82 -1.29
CA PRO A 5 38.86 -60.61 -1.52
C PRO A 5 38.15 -59.28 -1.21
N VAL A 6 38.98 -58.34 -0.76
CA VAL A 6 38.79 -56.89 -0.73
C VAL A 6 39.06 -56.34 -2.14
N ASP A 7 38.56 -55.13 -2.41
CA ASP A 7 38.83 -54.25 -3.57
C ASP A 7 37.87 -54.29 -4.77
N THR A 8 36.81 -53.49 -4.69
CA THR A 8 36.61 -52.43 -5.69
C THR A 8 36.35 -51.10 -4.99
N LEU A 9 37.46 -50.38 -4.77
CA LEU A 9 37.47 -48.96 -4.43
C LEU A 9 36.83 -48.13 -5.55
N ASN A 10 35.93 -47.25 -5.15
CA ASN A 10 35.87 -45.84 -5.54
C ASN A 10 35.85 -45.49 -7.04
N HIS A 11 34.65 -45.18 -7.54
CA HIS A 11 34.48 -44.02 -8.41
C HIS A 11 33.46 -43.05 -7.80
N SER A 12 34.02 -42.14 -7.01
CA SER A 12 33.74 -40.71 -7.02
C SER A 12 32.28 -40.28 -6.89
N ASP A 13 31.96 -39.85 -5.68
CA ASP A 13 31.34 -38.57 -5.43
C ASP A 13 31.40 -37.61 -6.62
N SER A 14 30.25 -37.41 -7.23
CA SER A 14 29.83 -36.10 -7.74
C SER A 14 28.34 -36.17 -8.02
N ARG A 15 27.57 -36.41 -6.95
CA ARG A 15 26.30 -35.70 -6.79
C ARG A 15 26.61 -34.21 -6.64
N ALA A 16 27.11 -33.59 -7.71
CA ALA A 16 26.85 -32.20 -7.98
C ALA A 16 25.41 -32.11 -8.53
N SER A 17 24.45 -32.61 -7.76
CA SER A 17 23.19 -31.87 -7.66
C SER A 17 23.65 -30.54 -7.13
N GLY A 18 23.76 -29.55 -8.02
CA GLY A 18 23.87 -28.17 -7.62
C GLY A 18 22.71 -27.93 -6.68
N ALA A 19 22.98 -28.06 -5.38
CA ALA A 19 22.29 -27.32 -4.35
C ALA A 19 22.64 -25.87 -4.67
N GLY A 20 21.98 -25.35 -5.72
CA GLY A 20 21.84 -23.93 -5.92
C GLY A 20 21.38 -23.45 -4.57
N GLU A 21 22.20 -22.62 -3.95
CA GLU A 21 21.91 -22.08 -2.65
C GLU A 21 20.43 -21.71 -2.58
N PRO A 22 19.72 -21.93 -1.47
CA PRO A 22 18.39 -21.36 -1.26
C PRO A 22 18.46 -19.82 -1.12
N GLY A 23 19.22 -19.15 -2.00
CA GLY A 23 19.13 -17.75 -2.33
C GLY A 23 17.82 -17.49 -3.07
N THR A 24 16.80 -17.16 -2.28
CA THR A 24 15.83 -16.11 -2.62
C THR A 24 15.23 -16.20 -4.03
N ARG A 25 14.54 -17.28 -4.38
CA ARG A 25 13.63 -17.23 -5.54
C ARG A 25 12.57 -16.17 -5.25
N LEU A 26 12.53 -15.09 -6.03
CA LEU A 26 11.36 -14.20 -6.06
C LEU A 26 10.19 -15.03 -6.58
N HIS A 27 9.11 -15.14 -5.81
CA HIS A 27 7.91 -15.77 -6.32
C HIS A 27 7.12 -14.74 -7.14
N ALA A 28 6.39 -15.20 -8.17
CA ALA A 28 5.50 -14.33 -8.95
C ALA A 28 4.53 -13.53 -8.06
N HIS A 29 4.16 -14.09 -6.91
CA HIS A 29 3.37 -13.41 -5.88
C HIS A 29 4.05 -12.15 -5.32
N ASP A 30 5.35 -12.21 -5.02
CA ASP A 30 6.10 -11.07 -4.48
C ASP A 30 6.19 -9.92 -5.50
N ALA A 31 6.40 -10.26 -6.78
CA ALA A 31 6.40 -9.32 -7.87
C ALA A 31 5.01 -8.71 -8.11
N GLY A 32 3.94 -9.52 -8.02
CA GLY A 32 2.57 -9.06 -8.10
C GLY A 32 2.19 -8.07 -6.99
N LEU A 33 2.60 -8.34 -5.75
CA LEU A 33 2.41 -7.41 -4.63
C LEU A 33 3.21 -6.12 -4.80
N LEU A 34 4.45 -6.19 -5.33
CA LEU A 34 5.22 -4.99 -5.66
C LEU A 34 4.51 -4.15 -6.74
N LEU A 35 4.05 -4.78 -7.82
CA LEU A 35 3.33 -4.10 -8.88
C LEU A 35 2.08 -3.41 -8.34
N LEU A 36 1.28 -4.11 -7.51
CA LEU A 36 0.09 -3.54 -6.89
C LEU A 36 0.42 -2.36 -5.96
N ARG A 37 1.50 -2.48 -5.18
CA ARG A 37 2.01 -1.38 -4.33
C ARG A 37 2.38 -0.15 -5.15
N LEU A 38 3.08 -0.32 -6.26
CA LEU A 38 3.46 0.80 -7.13
C LEU A 38 2.25 1.40 -7.84
N ALA A 39 1.36 0.55 -8.37
CA ALA A 39 0.17 0.97 -9.11
C ALA A 39 -0.85 1.74 -8.26
N LEU A 40 -0.93 1.46 -6.95
CA LEU A 40 -1.79 2.20 -6.02
C LEU A 40 -1.03 3.35 -5.35
N GLY A 41 0.22 3.11 -4.93
CA GLY A 41 0.99 4.05 -4.14
C GLY A 41 1.46 5.28 -4.91
N LEU A 42 1.94 5.12 -6.16
CA LEU A 42 2.46 6.24 -6.94
C LEU A 42 1.37 7.24 -7.36
N PRO A 43 0.17 6.81 -7.83
CA PRO A 43 -0.93 7.75 -8.06
C PRO A 43 -1.33 8.51 -6.79
N MET A 44 -1.45 7.83 -5.66
CA MET A 44 -1.74 8.48 -4.37
C MET A 44 -0.66 9.48 -3.98
N ALA A 45 0.62 9.14 -4.14
CA ALA A 45 1.72 10.05 -3.88
C ALA A 45 1.68 11.28 -4.79
N SER A 46 1.32 11.09 -6.07
CA SER A 46 1.16 12.18 -7.02
C SER A 46 0.00 13.12 -6.65
N HIS A 47 -1.13 12.58 -6.19
CA HIS A 47 -2.24 13.38 -5.66
C HIS A 47 -1.84 14.18 -4.40
N GLY A 48 -1.08 13.55 -3.49
CA GLY A 48 -0.54 14.24 -2.33
C GLY A 48 0.38 15.40 -2.72
N ALA A 49 1.25 15.19 -3.71
CA ALA A 49 2.13 16.23 -4.25
C ALA A 49 1.36 17.36 -4.96
N GLN A 50 0.26 17.05 -5.67
CA GLN A 50 -0.65 18.04 -6.24
C GLN A 50 -1.25 18.93 -5.15
N LYS A 51 -1.68 18.34 -4.03
CA LYS A 51 -2.32 19.05 -2.91
C LYS A 51 -1.33 19.85 -2.08
N LEU A 52 -0.13 19.33 -1.82
CA LEU A 52 0.86 20.00 -0.96
C LEU A 52 1.72 21.01 -1.71
N PHE A 53 2.16 20.66 -2.91
CA PHE A 53 3.21 21.41 -3.62
C PHE A 53 2.73 22.02 -4.94
N GLY A 54 1.50 21.74 -5.37
CA GLY A 54 0.99 22.20 -6.67
C GLY A 54 1.66 21.53 -7.87
N TRP A 55 2.37 20.41 -7.65
CA TRP A 55 3.01 19.66 -8.72
C TRP A 55 1.98 19.07 -9.67
N PHE A 56 2.39 18.70 -10.89
CA PHE A 56 1.51 18.09 -11.90
C PHE A 56 0.23 18.91 -12.16
N SER A 57 0.38 20.24 -12.21
CA SER A 57 -0.72 21.20 -12.38
C SER A 57 -1.79 21.13 -11.28
N GLY A 58 -1.40 20.69 -10.07
CA GLY A 58 -2.27 20.63 -8.90
C GLY A 58 -2.54 22.02 -8.29
N GLY A 59 -3.63 22.13 -7.53
CA GLY A 59 -4.06 23.39 -6.91
C GLY A 59 -3.19 23.87 -5.75
N GLY A 60 -2.22 23.07 -5.28
CA GLY A 60 -1.47 23.34 -4.06
C GLY A 60 -2.40 23.47 -2.84
N VAL A 61 -1.85 23.93 -1.71
CA VAL A 61 -2.61 24.03 -0.46
C VAL A 61 -3.76 25.02 -0.59
N ASP A 62 -3.53 26.13 -1.30
CA ASP A 62 -4.54 27.18 -1.45
C ASP A 62 -5.71 26.74 -2.34
N GLY A 63 -5.45 26.23 -3.54
CA GLY A 63 -6.51 25.78 -4.45
C GLY A 63 -7.26 24.56 -3.93
N THR A 64 -6.52 23.59 -3.36
CA THR A 64 -7.14 22.42 -2.72
C THR A 64 -7.97 22.84 -1.51
N GLY A 65 -7.50 23.81 -0.72
CA GLY A 65 -8.22 24.31 0.43
C GLY A 65 -9.53 25.02 0.07
N GLN A 66 -9.54 25.76 -1.05
CA GLN A 66 -10.76 26.34 -1.59
C GLN A 66 -11.75 25.25 -2.01
N PHE A 67 -11.30 24.21 -2.71
CA PHE A 67 -12.12 23.06 -3.08
C PHE A 67 -12.71 22.34 -1.85
N PHE A 68 -11.91 22.07 -0.83
CA PHE A 68 -12.40 21.43 0.39
C PHE A 68 -13.42 22.28 1.13
N THR A 69 -13.23 23.60 1.16
CA THR A 69 -14.24 24.52 1.68
C THR A 69 -15.53 24.45 0.86
N SER A 70 -15.43 24.40 -0.47
CA SER A 70 -16.61 24.38 -1.35
C SER A 70 -17.41 23.06 -1.28
N VAL A 71 -16.81 21.97 -0.79
CA VAL A 71 -17.49 20.68 -0.60
C VAL A 71 -17.81 20.38 0.87
N GLY A 72 -17.74 21.39 1.74
CA GLY A 72 -18.29 21.31 3.10
C GLY A 72 -17.29 21.00 4.21
N TYR A 73 -15.99 20.82 3.91
CA TYR A 73 -15.01 20.58 4.96
C TYR A 73 -14.63 21.89 5.69
N PRO A 74 -14.52 21.86 7.03
CA PRO A 74 -14.09 23.02 7.80
C PRO A 74 -12.60 23.26 7.59
N SER A 75 -12.17 24.52 7.71
CA SER A 75 -10.75 24.91 7.65
C SER A 75 -10.06 24.31 6.42
N GLY A 76 -10.58 24.57 5.21
CA GLY A 76 -10.18 23.87 3.99
C GLY A 76 -8.68 23.76 3.74
N LYS A 77 -7.88 24.79 4.06
CA LYS A 77 -6.41 24.72 3.96
C LYS A 77 -5.78 23.67 4.90
N ALA A 78 -6.27 23.58 6.14
CA ALA A 78 -5.80 22.57 7.07
C ALA A 78 -6.16 21.17 6.56
N MET A 79 -7.37 20.99 6.03
CA MET A 79 -7.79 19.74 5.40
C MET A 79 -6.95 19.42 4.16
N ALA A 80 -6.58 20.41 3.35
CA ALA A 80 -5.71 20.24 2.19
C ALA A 80 -4.33 19.70 2.59
N VAL A 81 -3.76 20.24 3.68
CA VAL A 81 -2.49 19.73 4.24
C VAL A 81 -2.65 18.32 4.78
N VAL A 82 -3.70 18.05 5.56
CA VAL A 82 -3.94 16.71 6.14
C VAL A 82 -4.15 15.66 5.05
N ALA A 83 -5.02 15.93 4.07
CA ALA A 83 -5.24 15.05 2.94
C ALA A 83 -3.97 14.89 2.11
N GLY A 84 -3.29 15.98 1.78
CA GLY A 84 -2.06 15.95 0.99
C GLY A 84 -0.94 15.15 1.66
N LEU A 85 -0.72 15.32 2.97
CA LEU A 85 0.24 14.53 3.73
C LEU A 85 -0.16 13.06 3.80
N SER A 86 -1.45 12.77 4.04
CA SER A 86 -1.95 11.40 4.10
C SER A 86 -1.81 10.67 2.76
N GLU A 87 -2.08 11.37 1.66
CA GLU A 87 -1.95 10.83 0.29
C GLU A 87 -0.49 10.62 -0.08
N LEU A 88 0.36 11.60 0.23
CA LEU A 88 1.79 11.54 -0.09
C LEU A 88 2.48 10.45 0.72
N LEU A 89 2.35 10.49 2.05
CA LEU A 89 3.03 9.54 2.93
C LEU A 89 2.40 8.14 2.85
N GLY A 90 1.07 8.05 2.74
CA GLY A 90 0.39 6.77 2.52
C GLY A 90 0.75 6.16 1.16
N GLY A 91 0.78 6.97 0.09
CA GLY A 91 1.17 6.54 -1.24
C GLY A 91 2.62 6.06 -1.33
N LEU A 92 3.56 6.86 -0.80
CA LEU A 92 4.97 6.47 -0.74
C LEU A 92 5.21 5.27 0.18
N GLY A 93 4.52 5.22 1.32
CA GLY A 93 4.54 4.07 2.24
C GLY A 93 4.10 2.79 1.54
N LEU A 94 3.01 2.82 0.79
CA LEU A 94 2.57 1.68 -0.02
C LEU A 94 3.60 1.33 -1.10
N ALA A 95 4.05 2.30 -1.91
CA ALA A 95 4.98 2.07 -3.00
C ALA A 95 6.29 1.40 -2.53
N LEU A 96 6.83 1.86 -1.40
CA LEU A 96 8.04 1.30 -0.80
C LEU A 96 7.78 0.02 0.01
N GLY A 97 6.52 -0.24 0.39
CA GLY A 97 6.16 -1.28 1.36
C GLY A 97 6.72 -0.98 2.75
N LEU A 98 6.53 0.26 3.21
CA LEU A 98 6.92 0.73 4.52
C LEU A 98 5.66 0.97 5.36
N LEU A 99 5.58 0.33 6.52
CA LEU A 99 4.42 0.32 7.40
C LEU A 99 3.14 -0.03 6.61
N THR A 100 3.21 -1.08 5.77
CA THR A 100 2.22 -1.34 4.71
C THR A 100 0.77 -1.36 5.20
N PRO A 101 0.41 -1.97 6.34
CA PRO A 101 -0.96 -1.89 6.86
C PRO A 101 -1.42 -0.46 7.15
N LEU A 102 -0.56 0.38 7.74
CA LEU A 102 -0.87 1.77 8.08
C LEU A 102 -0.92 2.66 6.83
N ALA A 103 -0.01 2.44 5.88
CA ALA A 103 -0.05 3.12 4.59
C ALA A 103 -1.34 2.78 3.82
N GLY A 104 -1.76 1.51 3.83
CA GLY A 104 -3.05 1.07 3.29
C GLY A 104 -4.23 1.72 4.00
N ALA A 105 -4.20 1.82 5.34
CA ALA A 105 -5.23 2.49 6.13
C ALA A 105 -5.38 3.98 5.78
N ALA A 106 -4.27 4.69 5.57
CA ALA A 106 -4.29 6.09 5.16
C ALA A 106 -4.99 6.25 3.79
N VAL A 107 -4.64 5.41 2.81
CA VAL A 107 -5.27 5.44 1.49
C VAL A 107 -6.76 5.09 1.57
N VAL A 108 -7.14 4.05 2.32
CA VAL A 108 -8.54 3.69 2.55
C VAL A 108 -9.32 4.88 3.12
N GLY A 109 -8.78 5.54 4.16
CA GLY A 109 -9.48 6.65 4.80
C GLY A 109 -9.68 7.86 3.88
N ILE A 110 -8.70 8.15 3.01
CA ILE A 110 -8.82 9.21 2.01
C ILE A 110 -9.88 8.84 0.96
N MET A 111 -9.89 7.60 0.48
CA MET A 111 -10.86 7.15 -0.51
C MET A 111 -12.29 7.15 0.04
N VAL A 112 -12.50 6.84 1.33
CA VAL A 112 -13.81 6.98 1.98
C VAL A 112 -14.31 8.43 1.93
N ASN A 113 -13.44 9.40 2.22
CA ASN A 113 -13.78 10.82 2.12
C ASN A 113 -14.03 11.25 0.66
N ALA A 114 -13.25 10.74 -0.29
CA ALA A 114 -13.40 11.03 -1.71
C ALA A 114 -14.73 10.47 -2.28
N VAL A 115 -15.10 9.24 -1.91
CA VAL A 115 -16.41 8.65 -2.24
C VAL A 115 -17.54 9.51 -1.71
N ALA A 116 -17.45 10.01 -0.48
CA ALA A 116 -18.48 10.88 0.10
C ALA A 116 -18.62 12.22 -0.65
N VAL A 117 -17.52 12.76 -1.19
CA VAL A 117 -17.53 13.99 -2.00
C VAL A 117 -18.17 13.76 -3.37
N LYS A 118 -17.89 12.62 -4.01
CA LYS A 118 -18.41 12.28 -5.35
C LYS A 118 -19.74 11.53 -5.34
N TRP A 119 -20.30 11.29 -4.15
CA TRP A 119 -21.56 10.59 -3.99
C TRP A 119 -22.69 11.32 -4.74
N GLY A 120 -23.51 10.56 -5.47
CA GLY A 120 -24.55 11.11 -6.35
C GLY A 120 -24.10 11.35 -7.81
N GLY A 121 -22.80 11.29 -8.11
CA GLY A 121 -22.25 11.41 -9.47
C GLY A 121 -22.32 10.13 -10.33
N GLY A 122 -22.96 9.07 -9.83
CA GLY A 122 -23.02 7.75 -10.46
C GLY A 122 -21.82 6.85 -10.12
N PHE A 123 -21.66 5.74 -10.86
CA PHE A 123 -20.53 4.82 -10.67
C PHE A 123 -19.32 5.21 -11.53
N PHE A 124 -19.54 5.44 -12.83
CA PHE A 124 -18.47 5.62 -13.80
C PHE A 124 -17.83 7.01 -13.76
N ALA A 125 -16.55 7.06 -14.10
CA ALA A 125 -15.80 8.30 -14.31
C ALA A 125 -16.43 9.19 -15.41
N PRO A 126 -16.22 10.52 -15.38
CA PRO A 126 -15.38 11.25 -14.42
C PRO A 126 -16.07 11.62 -13.11
N THR A 127 -17.41 11.60 -13.06
CA THR A 127 -18.19 12.08 -11.91
C THR A 127 -18.43 11.03 -10.84
N GLY A 128 -18.35 9.74 -11.17
CA GLY A 128 -18.65 8.64 -10.26
C GLY A 128 -17.50 8.21 -9.36
N VAL A 129 -17.76 7.13 -8.60
CA VAL A 129 -16.93 6.63 -7.49
C VAL A 129 -16.07 5.39 -7.82
N GLU A 130 -16.12 4.90 -9.06
CA GLU A 130 -15.43 3.67 -9.49
C GLU A 130 -13.93 3.69 -9.17
N TYR A 131 -13.24 4.80 -9.42
CA TYR A 131 -11.82 4.93 -9.19
C TYR A 131 -11.48 4.87 -7.70
N GLU A 132 -12.22 5.62 -6.88
CA GLU A 132 -12.01 5.70 -5.44
C GLU A 132 -12.28 4.35 -4.76
N LEU A 133 -13.33 3.64 -5.17
CA LEU A 133 -13.64 2.30 -4.68
C LEU A 133 -12.55 1.29 -5.07
N THR A 134 -12.04 1.38 -6.30
CA THR A 134 -10.97 0.49 -6.79
C THR A 134 -9.68 0.71 -5.99
N LEU A 135 -9.29 1.96 -5.75
CA LEU A 135 -8.12 2.30 -4.93
C LEU A 135 -8.31 1.85 -3.47
N ALA A 136 -9.49 2.08 -2.88
CA ALA A 136 -9.79 1.65 -1.52
C ALA A 136 -9.71 0.13 -1.37
N ALA A 137 -10.32 -0.62 -2.29
CA ALA A 137 -10.31 -2.07 -2.29
C ALA A 137 -8.88 -2.62 -2.45
N GLY A 138 -8.10 -2.06 -3.37
CA GLY A 138 -6.70 -2.44 -3.56
C GLY A 138 -5.82 -2.15 -2.34
N ALA A 139 -5.98 -0.98 -1.72
CA ALA A 139 -5.24 -0.61 -0.52
C ALA A 139 -5.62 -1.48 0.69
N ALA A 140 -6.90 -1.80 0.87
CA ALA A 140 -7.37 -2.73 1.88
C ALA A 140 -6.82 -4.14 1.63
N ALA A 141 -6.82 -4.61 0.37
CA ALA A 141 -6.24 -5.90 0.00
C ALA A 141 -4.74 -5.96 0.35
N LEU A 142 -3.96 -4.90 0.09
CA LEU A 142 -2.55 -4.82 0.49
C LEU A 142 -2.38 -4.81 2.02
N ALA A 143 -3.20 -4.06 2.75
CA ALA A 143 -3.14 -4.04 4.21
C ALA A 143 -3.42 -5.44 4.82
N LEU A 144 -4.37 -6.17 4.24
CA LEU A 144 -4.77 -7.51 4.67
C LEU A 144 -3.79 -8.61 4.22
N SER A 145 -3.23 -8.51 3.02
CA SER A 145 -2.29 -9.50 2.45
C SER A 145 -0.88 -9.33 2.98
N GLY A 146 -0.54 -8.12 3.44
CA GLY A 146 0.76 -7.78 3.98
C GLY A 146 1.76 -7.24 2.94
N PRO A 147 2.97 -6.90 3.40
CA PRO A 147 3.94 -6.12 2.63
C PRO A 147 4.55 -6.85 1.42
N GLY A 148 4.56 -8.19 1.43
CA GLY A 148 5.33 -9.01 0.48
C GLY A 148 6.85 -8.97 0.75
N ARG A 149 7.63 -9.83 0.11
CA ARG A 149 9.07 -9.95 0.41
C ARG A 149 9.93 -8.81 -0.14
N LEU A 150 9.41 -8.07 -1.13
CA LEU A 150 10.09 -6.93 -1.78
C LEU A 150 9.76 -5.59 -1.14
N ALA A 151 9.27 -5.60 0.09
CA ALA A 151 8.92 -4.40 0.83
C ALA A 151 10.04 -4.03 1.80
N LEU A 152 10.20 -2.72 2.06
CA LEU A 152 11.17 -2.26 3.05
C LEU A 152 10.85 -2.77 4.46
N ASP A 153 9.58 -3.08 4.76
CA ASP A 153 9.16 -3.78 5.99
C ASP A 153 9.93 -5.08 6.23
N ALA A 154 10.39 -5.76 5.17
CA ALA A 154 11.21 -6.97 5.26
C ALA A 154 12.61 -6.69 5.85
N HIS A 155 13.05 -5.43 5.90
CA HIS A 155 14.34 -5.03 6.46
C HIS A 155 14.26 -4.39 7.85
N LEU A 156 13.05 -4.05 8.33
CA LEU A 156 12.84 -3.40 9.62
C LEU A 156 12.52 -4.40 10.75
N PRO A 157 13.34 -4.51 11.80
CA PRO A 157 13.03 -5.36 12.95
C PRO A 157 11.74 -4.87 13.62
N GLY A 158 10.78 -5.77 13.85
CA GLY A 158 9.47 -5.48 14.45
C GLY A 158 8.30 -5.36 13.46
N VAL A 159 8.55 -5.01 12.19
CA VAL A 159 7.50 -4.89 11.15
C VAL A 159 7.53 -6.08 10.16
N ARG A 160 8.62 -6.87 10.19
CA ARG A 160 8.84 -8.06 9.35
C ARG A 160 7.73 -9.11 9.39
N THR A 161 7.08 -9.30 10.54
CA THR A 161 6.07 -10.35 10.70
C THR A 161 4.68 -9.76 10.56
N HIS A 162 4.11 -9.87 9.36
CA HIS A 162 2.71 -9.52 9.17
C HIS A 162 1.80 -10.51 9.88
N ARG A 163 0.74 -9.98 10.48
CA ARG A 163 -0.39 -10.75 11.02
C ARG A 163 -1.66 -10.17 10.43
N ALA A 164 -2.57 -11.03 9.97
CA ALA A 164 -3.85 -10.61 9.41
C ALA A 164 -4.64 -9.66 10.34
N GLY A 165 -4.54 -9.87 11.67
CA GLY A 165 -5.15 -8.98 12.66
C GLY A 165 -4.67 -7.53 12.59
N TYR A 166 -3.39 -7.27 12.25
CA TYR A 166 -2.89 -5.91 12.07
C TYR A 166 -3.47 -5.26 10.81
N GLY A 167 -3.63 -6.03 9.73
CA GLY A 167 -4.30 -5.56 8.52
C GLY A 167 -5.74 -5.15 8.79
N VAL A 168 -6.51 -6.01 9.45
CA VAL A 168 -7.90 -5.73 9.83
C VAL A 168 -7.99 -4.50 10.74
N ALA A 169 -7.16 -4.44 11.78
CA ALA A 169 -7.13 -3.30 12.70
C ALA A 169 -6.77 -1.99 11.97
N ALA A 170 -5.82 -2.03 11.04
CA ALA A 170 -5.41 -0.87 10.26
C ALA A 170 -6.54 -0.39 9.32
N VAL A 171 -7.19 -1.30 8.60
CA VAL A 171 -8.35 -0.94 7.75
C VAL A 171 -9.47 -0.35 8.59
N ALA A 172 -9.81 -0.96 9.73
CA ALA A 172 -10.82 -0.45 10.64
C ALA A 172 -10.45 0.94 11.19
N LEU A 173 -9.19 1.17 11.51
CA LEU A 173 -8.68 2.48 11.92
C LEU A 173 -8.84 3.52 10.80
N GLY A 174 -8.45 3.19 9.57
CA GLY A 174 -8.60 4.08 8.41
C GLY A 174 -10.04 4.49 8.17
N VAL A 175 -10.98 3.53 8.23
CA VAL A 175 -12.42 3.79 8.13
C VAL A 175 -12.91 4.64 9.30
N LEU A 176 -12.54 4.32 10.54
CA LEU A 176 -12.94 5.07 11.73
C LEU A 176 -12.51 6.53 11.66
N VAL A 177 -11.22 6.78 11.34
CA VAL A 177 -10.69 8.14 11.19
C VAL A 177 -11.42 8.87 10.08
N ALA A 178 -11.66 8.22 8.94
CA ALA A 178 -12.40 8.83 7.83
C ALA A 178 -13.84 9.19 8.22
N THR A 179 -14.54 8.31 8.93
CA THR A 179 -15.88 8.59 9.46
C THR A 179 -15.86 9.78 10.40
N ILE A 180 -14.89 9.87 11.31
CA ILE A 180 -14.74 11.02 12.21
C ILE A 180 -14.56 12.32 11.41
N VAL A 181 -13.71 12.32 10.38
CA VAL A 181 -13.53 13.51 9.52
C VAL A 181 -14.84 13.89 8.81
N LEU A 182 -15.60 12.91 8.31
CA LEU A 182 -16.89 13.13 7.66
C LEU A 182 -17.94 13.72 8.59
N LEU A 183 -17.90 13.46 9.90
CA LEU A 183 -18.83 14.07 10.86
C LEU A 183 -18.68 15.59 10.95
N PHE A 184 -17.53 16.13 10.56
CA PHE A 184 -17.30 17.57 10.54
C PHE A 184 -17.65 18.22 9.19
N ARG A 185 -17.98 17.43 8.17
CA ARG A 185 -18.35 17.93 6.84
C ARG A 185 -19.82 18.37 6.84
N ALA A 186 -20.08 19.62 6.45
CA ALA A 186 -21.40 20.25 6.43
C ALA A 186 -21.96 20.44 5.01
#